data_AF-A0A957NX11-F1
#
_entry.id   AF-A0A957NX11-F1
#
_cell.length_a   1.000
_cell.length_b   1.000
_cell.length_c   1.000
_cell.angle_alpha   90.00
_cell.angle_beta   90.00
_cell.angle_gamma   90.00
#
_symmetry.space_group_name_H-M   'P 1'
#
loop_
_entity.id
_entity.type
_entity.pdbx_description
1 polymer ?
#
loop_
_entity_poly.entity_id
_entity_poly.type
_entity_poly.pdbx_seq_one_letter_code
_entity_poly.pdbx_strand_id
1 'polypeptide(L)' 'MTSTFKYNFDEVIDRHGTNSMKWEAGEMLKQFGLTERFDEDTISLFVADMDFQCPQPV' A
#
# COMPACT_ATOMS: atom_id res chain seq x y z
N MET A 1 -24.59 -7.52 -24.74
CA MET A 1 -23.19 -7.69 -24.31
C MET A 1 -22.97 -6.82 -23.09
N THR A 2 -23.19 -7.33 -21.88
CA THR A 2 -22.89 -6.59 -20.65
C THR A 2 -21.40 -6.78 -20.37
N SER A 3 -20.58 -5.74 -20.57
CA SER A 3 -19.20 -5.78 -20.09
C SER A 3 -19.24 -5.64 -18.58
N THR A 4 -19.09 -6.74 -17.86
CA THR A 4 -18.90 -6.71 -16.42
C THR A 4 -17.59 -5.96 -16.16
N PHE A 5 -17.63 -4.78 -15.53
CA PHE A 5 -16.43 -4.12 -15.03
C PHE A 5 -15.74 -5.09 -14.06
N LYS A 6 -14.67 -5.72 -14.51
CA LYS A 6 -13.92 -6.68 -13.71
C LYS A 6 -12.76 -5.92 -13.07
N TYR A 7 -12.81 -5.75 -11.74
CA TYR A 7 -11.66 -5.24 -11.00
C TYR A 7 -10.48 -6.20 -11.15
N ASN A 8 -9.29 -5.65 -11.37
CA ASN A 8 -8.04 -6.41 -11.42
C ASN A 8 -7.31 -6.27 -10.08
N PHE A 9 -7.59 -7.15 -9.13
CA PHE A 9 -6.92 -7.12 -7.82
C PHE A 9 -5.47 -7.64 -7.87
N ASP A 10 -5.06 -8.27 -8.97
CA ASP A 10 -3.68 -8.72 -9.19
C ASP A 10 -2.78 -7.61 -9.75
N GLU A 11 -3.34 -6.43 -10.05
CA GLU A 11 -2.56 -5.27 -10.50
C GLU A 11 -1.64 -4.78 -9.39
N VAL A 12 -0.34 -4.75 -9.66
CA VAL A 12 0.65 -4.16 -8.76
C VAL A 12 0.62 -2.65 -8.93
N ILE A 13 0.29 -1.93 -7.86
CA ILE A 13 0.23 -0.47 -7.83
C ILE A 13 1.38 0.05 -6.97
N ASP A 14 2.26 0.86 -7.58
CA ASP A 14 3.29 1.57 -6.82
C ASP A 14 2.64 2.70 -6.00
N ARG A 15 2.83 2.65 -4.67
CA ARG A 15 2.28 3.61 -3.71
C ARG A 15 3.35 4.50 -3.08
N HIS A 16 4.61 4.45 -3.53
CA HIS A 16 5.66 5.36 -3.07
C HIS A 16 5.44 6.79 -3.57
N GLY A 17 5.84 7.78 -2.78
CA GLY A 17 5.65 9.20 -3.08
C GLY A 17 4.20 9.70 -2.95
N THR A 18 3.33 8.91 -2.30
CA THR A 18 1.90 9.23 -2.12
C THR A 18 1.57 9.70 -0.70
N ASN A 19 2.55 9.82 0.20
CA ASN A 19 2.36 10.03 1.64
C ASN A 19 1.61 8.87 2.31
N SER A 20 1.79 7.64 1.79
CA SER A 20 1.15 6.46 2.37
C SER A 20 1.82 6.06 3.69
N MET A 21 1.08 6.06 4.79
CA MET A 21 1.58 5.59 6.09
C MET A 21 2.09 4.14 6.05
N LYS A 22 1.52 3.30 5.17
CA LYS A 22 1.97 1.91 5.02
C LYS A 22 3.35 1.82 4.38
N TRP A 23 3.62 2.65 3.38
CA TRP A 23 4.83 2.55 2.55
C TRP A 23 5.93 3.55 2.93
N GLU A 24 5.61 4.63 3.66
CA GLU A 24 6.54 5.73 3.93
C GLU A 24 6.81 5.98 5.42
N ALA A 25 6.18 5.25 6.34
CA ALA A 25 6.39 5.44 7.78
C ALA A 25 7.68 4.77 8.33
N GLY A 26 8.58 4.25 7.49
CA GLY A 26 9.73 3.45 7.90
C GLY A 26 10.61 4.09 8.98
N GLU A 27 10.95 5.37 8.84
CA GLU A 27 11.74 6.11 9.84
C GLU A 27 10.99 6.25 11.17
N MET A 28 9.69 6.53 11.13
CA MET A 28 8.86 6.63 12.33
C MET A 28 8.80 5.27 13.06
N LEU A 29 8.61 4.17 12.33
CA LEU A 29 8.57 2.83 12.90
C LEU A 29 9.91 2.47 13.58
N LYS A 30 11.04 2.83 12.96
CA LYS A 30 12.37 2.66 13.54
C LYS A 30 12.54 3.49 14.82
N GLN A 31 12.13 4.76 14.81
CA GLN A 31 12.20 5.64 15.98
C GLN A 31 11.36 5.15 17.16
N PHE A 32 10.19 4.56 16.89
CA PHE A 32 9.34 3.95 17.92
C PHE A 32 9.81 2.55 18.36
N GLY A 33 10.89 2.02 17.79
CA GLY A 33 11.39 0.69 18.12
C GLY A 33 10.45 -0.44 17.68
N LEU A 34 9.59 -0.18 16.69
CA LEU A 34 8.63 -1.17 16.16
C LEU A 34 9.27 -2.08 15.09
N THR A 35 10.34 -1.61 14.46
CA THR A 35 11.17 -2.40 13.55
C THR A 35 12.61 -1.89 13.58
N GLU A 36 13.57 -2.76 13.26
CA GLU A 36 14.97 -2.37 13.07
C GLU A 36 15.27 -2.07 11.59
N ARG A 37 14.42 -2.52 10.67
CA ARG A 37 14.61 -2.42 9.23
C ARG A 37 13.32 -1.98 8.53
N PHE A 38 13.47 -1.00 7.64
CA PHE A 38 12.48 -0.58 6.68
C PHE A 38 13.23 0.15 5.55
N ASP A 39 13.33 -0.50 4.40
CA ASP A 39 14.07 -0.07 3.20
C ASP A 39 13.33 -0.48 1.93
N GLU A 40 13.91 -0.20 0.76
CA GLU A 40 13.29 -0.44 -0.56
C GLU A 40 12.90 -1.91 -0.83
N ASP A 41 13.53 -2.87 -0.14
CA ASP A 41 13.20 -4.30 -0.26
C ASP A 41 12.11 -4.75 0.74
N THR A 42 11.59 -3.82 1.55
CA THR A 42 10.63 -4.14 2.62
C THR A 42 9.22 -4.29 2.07
N ILE A 43 8.62 -5.46 2.29
CA ILE A 43 7.19 -5.69 2.03
C ILE A 43 6.38 -5.28 3.25
N SER A 44 5.73 -4.12 3.18
CA SER A 44 4.95 -3.57 4.28
C SER A 44 3.57 -4.25 4.41
N LEU A 45 3.30 -4.87 5.56
CA LEU A 45 2.08 -5.65 5.82
C LEU A 45 1.36 -5.28 7.13
N PHE A 46 1.68 -4.13 7.74
CA PHE A 46 1.24 -3.80 9.11
C PHE A 46 0.02 -2.87 9.20
N VAL A 47 -0.11 -1.86 8.33
CA VAL A 47 -1.26 -0.95 8.33
C VAL A 47 -2.46 -1.67 7.73
N ALA A 48 -3.62 -1.57 8.39
CA ALA A 48 -4.90 -2.09 7.90
C ALA A 48 -5.50 -1.20 6.79
N ASP A 49 -4.73 -0.95 5.74
CA ASP A 49 -5.17 -0.40 4.46
C ASP A 49 -4.96 -1.43 3.34
N MET A 50 -5.34 -1.10 2.10
CA MET A 50 -5.22 -2.01 0.96
C MET A 50 -4.30 -1.44 -0.11
N ASP A 51 -3.63 -2.33 -0.85
CA ASP A 51 -2.85 -2.01 -2.06
C ASP A 51 -3.68 -2.19 -3.35
N PHE A 52 -4.99 -2.04 -3.24
CA PHE A 52 -5.92 -2.04 -4.38
C PHE A 52 -6.37 -0.62 -4.70
N GLN A 53 -6.63 -0.33 -5.97
CA GLN A 53 -7.22 0.95 -6.36
C GLN A 53 -8.62 1.11 -5.75
N CYS A 54 -8.90 2.29 -5.19
CA CYS A 54 -10.26 2.62 -4.77
C CYS A 54 -11.25 2.46 -5.93
N PRO A 55 -12.49 1.99 -5.67
CA PRO A 55 -13.50 1.89 -6.71
C PRO A 55 -13.83 3.28 -7.27
N GLN A 56 -14.26 3.34 -8.54
CA GLN A 56 -14.79 4.57 -9.11
C GLN A 56 -16.06 5.00 -8.34
N PRO A 57 -16.32 6.31 -8.20
CA PRO A 57 -17.54 6.81 -7.60
C PRO A 57 -18.79 6.24 -8.29
N VAL A 58 -19.85 6.04 -7.50
CA VAL A 58 -21.17 5.61 -7.97
C VAL A 58 -22.08 6.79 -8.28
#